data_AF-A0A7C4W8F8-F1
#
_entry.id   AF-A0A7C4W8F8-F1
#
_cell.length_a   1.000
_cell.length_b   1.000
_cell.length_c   1.000
_cell.angle_alpha   90.00
_cell.angle_beta   90.00
_cell.angle_gamma   90.00
#
_symmetry.space_group_name_H-M   'P 1'
#
loop_
_entity.id
_entity.type
_entity.pdbx_description
1 polymer ?
#
loop_
_entity_poly.entity_id
_entity_poly.type
_entity_poly.pdbx_seq_one_letter_code
_entity_poly.pdbx_strand_id
1 'polypeptide(L)'
;MRKGFTLIELLIVMSIIGALLAVAVPSGMSAVAQAKAVNVASNFRTLHQAVMQMLMFEQTPPTSGDILQYLLDKGYISSRPAGFTVTYNSADKSYVIVYQNQDISPSRVLGLYGPIKLEGGYLVVRVAAQ
;
A
#
# COMPACT_ATOMS: atom_id res chain seq x y z
N MET A 1 -8.19 -55.72 20.30
CA MET A 1 -9.41 -54.93 20.07
C MET A 1 -9.00 -53.49 19.79
N ARG A 2 -9.30 -52.93 18.61
CA ARG A 2 -9.03 -51.53 18.30
C ARG A 2 -10.21 -50.69 18.80
N LYS A 3 -9.99 -49.81 19.78
CA LYS A 3 -11.01 -48.83 20.20
C LYS A 3 -11.13 -47.79 19.08
N GLY A 4 -12.32 -47.68 18.49
CA GLY A 4 -12.67 -46.59 17.58
C GLY A 4 -13.17 -45.37 18.37
N PHE A 5 -13.00 -44.18 17.80
CA PHE A 5 -13.64 -42.97 18.31
C PHE A 5 -15.16 -43.05 18.12
N THR A 6 -15.91 -42.49 19.05
CA THR A 6 -17.37 -42.36 18.95
C THR A 6 -17.73 -41.19 18.04
N LEU A 7 -18.90 -41.27 17.39
CA LEU A 7 -19.41 -40.16 16.57
C LEU A 7 -19.64 -38.90 17.41
N ILE A 8 -20.07 -39.05 18.66
CA ILE A 8 -20.33 -37.92 19.54
C ILE A 8 -19.05 -37.18 19.95
N GLU A 9 -17.94 -37.90 20.15
CA GLU A 9 -16.63 -37.30 20.40
C GLU A 9 -16.19 -36.44 19.21
N LEU A 10 -16.34 -36.95 17.98
CA LEU A 10 -15.99 -36.19 16.79
C LEU A 10 -16.88 -34.94 16.62
N LEU A 11 -18.18 -35.06 16.91
CA LEU A 11 -19.12 -33.95 16.83
C LEU A 11 -18.78 -32.83 17.81
N ILE A 12 -18.52 -33.16 19.08
CA ILE A 12 -18.16 -32.16 20.09
C ILE A 12 -16.84 -31.46 19.72
N VAL A 13 -15.86 -32.21 19.21
CA VAL A 13 -14.58 -31.64 18.76
C VAL A 13 -14.78 -30.67 17.60
N MET A 14 -15.54 -31.05 16.58
CA MET A 14 -15.83 -30.15 15.45
C MET A 14 -16.61 -28.91 15.89
N SER A 15 -17.54 -29.04 16.83
CA SER A 15 -18.28 -27.91 17.40
C SER A 15 -17.36 -26.91 18.12
N ILE A 16 -16.42 -27.40 18.93
CA ILE A 16 -15.46 -26.54 19.66
C ILE A 16 -14.49 -25.88 18.67
N ILE A 17 -13.95 -26.62 17.69
CA ILE A 17 -13.07 -26.06 16.66
C ILE A 17 -13.82 -24.97 15.86
N GLY A 18 -15.07 -25.23 15.47
CA GLY A 18 -15.91 -24.25 14.78
C GLY A 18 -16.15 -22.98 15.59
N ALA A 19 -16.44 -23.11 16.89
CA ALA A 19 -16.63 -21.97 17.79
C ALA A 19 -15.35 -21.13 17.95
N LEU A 20 -14.18 -21.78 18.08
CA LEU A 20 -12.89 -21.08 18.17
C LEU A 20 -12.55 -20.34 16.87
N LEU A 21 -12.75 -20.97 15.71
CA LEU A 21 -12.51 -20.34 14.41
C LEU A 21 -13.43 -19.14 14.15
N ALA A 22 -14.69 -19.21 14.60
CA ALA A 22 -15.64 -18.11 14.45
C ALA A 22 -15.18 -16.81 15.13
N VAL A 23 -14.49 -16.91 16.27
CA VAL A 23 -13.95 -15.75 16.99
C VAL A 23 -12.56 -15.34 16.48
N ALA A 24 -11.72 -16.31 16.09
CA ALA A 24 -10.32 -16.06 15.74
C ALA A 24 -10.11 -15.48 14.33
N VAL A 25 -10.91 -15.88 13.34
CA VAL A 25 -10.74 -15.43 11.93
C VAL A 25 -10.93 -13.92 11.72
N PRO A 26 -11.99 -13.26 12.25
CA PRO A 26 -12.23 -11.84 11.95
C PRO A 26 -11.14 -10.90 12.49
N SER A 27 -10.46 -11.25 13.59
CA SER A 27 -9.38 -10.44 14.17
C SER A 27 -8.12 -10.45 13.29
N GLY A 28 -7.81 -11.58 12.64
CA GLY A 28 -6.67 -11.70 11.74
C GLY A 28 -6.76 -10.81 10.49
N MET A 29 -7.96 -10.62 9.95
CA MET A 29 -8.17 -9.82 8.73
C MET A 29 -7.85 -8.33 8.94
N SER A 30 -8.17 -7.78 10.11
CA SER A 30 -7.89 -6.38 10.45
C SER A 30 -6.39 -6.09 10.56
N ALA A 31 -5.62 -7.02 11.16
CA ALA A 31 -4.18 -6.90 11.29
C ALA A 31 -3.47 -6.89 9.92
N VAL A 32 -3.88 -7.77 9.00
CA VAL A 32 -3.36 -7.81 7.63
C VAL A 32 -3.65 -6.50 6.88
N ALA A 33 -4.87 -5.98 7.02
CA ALA A 33 -5.25 -4.73 6.37
C ALA A 33 -4.49 -3.51 6.93
N GLN A 34 -4.19 -3.49 8.24
CA GLN A 34 -3.34 -2.47 8.84
C GLN A 34 -1.89 -2.57 8.33
N ALA A 35 -1.32 -3.77 8.25
CA ALA A 35 0.01 -3.98 7.71
C ALA A 35 0.13 -3.49 6.26
N LYS A 36 -0.89 -3.77 5.43
CA LYS A 36 -0.97 -3.23 4.05
C LYS A 36 -1.00 -1.70 4.04
N ALA A 37 -1.80 -1.07 4.90
CA ALA A 37 -1.88 0.39 4.98
C ALA A 37 -0.52 1.02 5.36
N VAL A 38 0.18 0.43 6.33
CA VAL A 38 1.54 0.86 6.73
C VAL A 38 2.54 0.70 5.58
N ASN A 39 2.49 -0.42 4.86
CA ASN A 39 3.35 -0.64 3.69
C ASN A 39 3.12 0.39 2.59
N VAL A 40 1.85 0.70 2.28
CA VAL A 40 1.52 1.73 1.28
C VAL A 40 1.97 3.11 1.72
N ALA A 41 1.76 3.49 2.99
CA ALA A 41 2.28 4.75 3.53
C ALA A 41 3.81 4.84 3.46
N SER A 42 4.52 3.74 3.77
CA SER A 42 5.98 3.65 3.66
C SER A 42 6.47 3.79 2.22
N ASN A 43 5.78 3.15 1.26
CA ASN A 43 6.07 3.28 -0.15
C ASN A 43 5.84 4.73 -0.64
N PHE A 44 4.75 5.39 -0.23
CA PHE A 44 4.51 6.81 -0.52
C PHE A 44 5.64 7.69 0.01
N ARG A 45 6.09 7.45 1.24
CA ARG A 45 7.22 8.19 1.83
C ARG A 45 8.50 8.00 1.02
N THR A 46 8.81 6.77 0.67
CA THR A 46 10.01 6.42 -0.12
C THR A 46 9.96 7.07 -1.50
N LEU A 47 8.83 6.97 -2.21
CA LEU A 47 8.65 7.60 -3.52
C LEU A 47 8.71 9.13 -3.44
N HIS A 48 8.11 9.73 -2.41
CA HIS A 48 8.19 11.17 -2.21
C HIS A 48 9.65 11.62 -2.01
N GLN A 49 10.42 10.92 -1.16
CA GLN A 49 11.85 11.21 -0.99
C GLN A 49 12.63 11.05 -2.30
N ALA A 50 12.34 10.00 -3.07
CA ALA A 50 12.98 9.75 -4.36
C ALA A 50 12.69 10.87 -5.37
N VAL A 51 11.44 11.33 -5.47
CA VAL A 51 11.06 12.45 -6.34
C VAL A 51 11.73 13.75 -5.89
N MET A 52 11.76 14.03 -4.59
CA MET A 52 12.48 15.20 -4.04
C MET A 52 13.97 15.14 -4.35
N GLN A 53 14.58 13.96 -4.26
CA GLN A 53 15.98 13.75 -4.59
C GLN A 53 16.25 14.00 -6.08
N MET A 54 15.39 13.46 -6.95
CA MET A 54 15.45 13.71 -8.40
C MET A 54 15.38 15.21 -8.70
N LEU A 55 14.43 15.94 -8.10
CA LEU A 55 14.29 17.39 -8.28
C LEU A 55 15.50 18.19 -7.77
N MET A 56 16.21 17.69 -6.75
CA MET A 56 17.38 18.35 -6.18
C MET A 56 18.65 18.15 -7.03
N PHE A 57 18.83 16.97 -7.61
CA PHE A 57 20.04 16.61 -8.34
C PHE A 57 19.93 16.84 -9.85
N GLU A 58 18.73 16.81 -10.42
CA GLU A 58 18.52 16.97 -11.85
C GLU A 58 17.98 18.35 -12.18
N GLN A 59 18.62 19.04 -13.14
CA GLN A 59 18.16 20.34 -13.63
C GLN A 59 16.96 20.23 -14.58
N THR A 60 16.80 19.09 -15.25
CA THR A 60 15.72 18.82 -16.21
C THR A 60 15.11 17.44 -15.97
N PRO A 61 14.34 17.27 -14.88
CA PRO A 61 13.69 16.01 -14.58
C PRO A 61 12.58 15.71 -15.62
N PRO A 62 12.26 14.42 -15.86
CA PRO A 62 11.32 14.03 -16.90
C PRO A 62 9.90 14.50 -16.57
N THR A 63 9.33 15.28 -17.49
CA THR A 63 7.95 15.79 -17.41
C THR A 63 6.93 14.92 -18.15
N SER A 64 7.38 13.85 -18.79
CA SER A 64 6.53 12.92 -19.54
C SER A 64 7.10 11.50 -19.51
N GLY A 65 6.25 10.51 -19.79
CA GLY A 65 6.61 9.09 -19.77
C GLY A 65 6.43 8.42 -18.40
N ASP A 66 6.99 7.22 -18.25
CA ASP A 66 6.96 6.46 -17.00
C ASP A 66 8.06 6.97 -16.05
N ILE A 67 7.71 7.99 -15.26
CA ILE A 67 8.61 8.61 -14.28
C ILE A 67 8.98 7.61 -13.17
N LEU A 68 8.12 6.63 -12.89
CA LEU A 68 8.41 5.60 -11.89
C LEU A 68 9.52 4.66 -12.38
N GLN A 69 9.49 4.28 -13.66
CA GLN A 69 10.58 3.52 -14.27
C GLN A 69 11.88 4.34 -14.30
N TYR A 70 11.78 5.63 -14.61
CA TYR A 70 12.95 6.52 -14.58
C TYR A 70 13.63 6.57 -13.19
N LEU A 71 12.83 6.67 -12.12
CA LEU A 71 13.35 6.64 -10.74
C LEU A 71 14.11 5.33 -10.43
N LEU A 72 13.69 4.21 -11.03
CA LEU A 72 14.36 2.92 -10.89
C LEU A 72 15.67 2.89 -11.68
N ASP A 73 15.65 3.31 -12.94
CA ASP A 73 16.81 3.27 -13.83
C ASP A 73 17.95 4.19 -13.33
N LYS A 74 17.59 5.31 -12.71
CA LYS A 74 18.53 6.25 -12.07
C LYS A 74 18.96 5.83 -10.66
N GLY A 75 18.37 4.78 -10.10
CA GLY A 75 18.70 4.27 -8.78
C GLY A 75 18.18 5.14 -7.62
N TYR A 76 17.20 6.02 -7.84
CA TYR A 76 16.52 6.74 -6.76
C TYR A 76 15.63 5.81 -5.93
N ILE A 77 15.19 4.69 -6.50
CA ILE A 77 14.50 3.60 -5.81
C ILE A 77 15.14 2.26 -6.15
N SER A 78 15.21 1.35 -5.18
CA SER A 78 15.82 0.03 -5.38
C SER A 78 14.85 -1.02 -5.92
N SER A 79 13.54 -0.75 -5.88
CA SER A 79 12.50 -1.67 -6.32
C SER A 79 11.24 -0.91 -6.71
N ARG A 80 10.54 -1.36 -7.75
CA ARG A 80 9.27 -0.76 -8.16
C ARG A 80 8.12 -1.23 -7.25
N PRO A 81 7.53 -0.37 -6.42
CA PRO A 81 6.37 -0.75 -5.61
C PRO A 81 5.15 -0.95 -6.52
N ALA A 82 4.45 -2.08 -6.33
CA ALA A 82 3.28 -2.43 -7.14
C ALA A 82 2.09 -1.50 -6.84
N GLY A 83 1.32 -1.16 -7.87
CA GLY A 83 0.11 -0.32 -7.74
C GLY A 83 0.40 1.17 -7.60
N PHE A 84 1.64 1.62 -7.76
CA PHE A 84 2.00 3.04 -7.77
C PHE A 84 2.26 3.52 -9.19
N THR A 85 1.89 4.77 -9.44
CA THR A 85 2.28 5.51 -10.64
C THR A 85 2.71 6.90 -10.26
N VAL A 86 3.72 7.41 -10.97
CA VAL A 86 4.21 8.78 -10.81
C VAL A 86 3.99 9.49 -12.13
N THR A 87 3.21 10.55 -12.12
CA THR A 87 2.93 11.37 -13.29
C THR A 87 3.32 12.81 -13.01
N TYR A 88 3.65 13.55 -14.06
CA TYR A 88 3.89 14.99 -13.96
C TYR A 88 2.65 15.75 -14.43
N ASN A 89 2.14 16.63 -13.59
CA ASN A 89 1.07 17.55 -13.91
C ASN A 89 1.68 18.88 -14.36
N SER A 90 1.60 19.13 -15.67
CA SER A 90 2.14 20.34 -16.31
C SER A 90 1.40 21.62 -15.95
N ALA A 91 0.14 21.54 -15.51
CA ALA A 91 -0.64 22.72 -15.11
C ALA A 91 -0.18 23.25 -13.74
N ASP A 92 0.04 22.34 -12.78
CA ASP A 92 0.44 22.68 -11.41
C ASP A 92 1.96 22.61 -11.19
N LYS A 93 2.73 22.30 -12.25
CA LYS A 93 4.17 21.97 -12.18
C LYS A 93 4.48 21.04 -11.01
N SER A 94 3.77 19.92 -10.91
CA SER A 94 3.92 19.01 -9.77
C SER A 94 3.98 17.55 -10.19
N TYR A 95 4.80 16.78 -9.47
CA TYR A 95 4.83 15.32 -9.56
C TYR A 95 3.75 14.76 -8.65
N VAL A 96 2.87 13.95 -9.23
CA VAL A 96 1.74 13.32 -8.54
C VAL A 96 2.02 11.82 -8.45
N ILE A 97 2.15 11.33 -7.22
CA ILE A 97 2.28 9.91 -6.91
C ILE A 97 0.88 9.41 -6.60
N VAL A 98 0.39 8.39 -7.32
CA VAL A 98 -0.97 7.84 -7.19
C VAL A 98 -0.91 6.35 -6.87
N TYR A 99 -1.71 5.90 -5.90
CA TYR A 99 -1.93 4.48 -5.61
C TYR A 99 -3.22 3.98 -6.27
N GLN A 100 -3.11 3.00 -7.17
CA GLN A 100 -4.18 2.56 -8.07
C GLN A 100 -5.01 1.38 -7.56
N ASN A 101 -4.47 0.53 -6.69
CA ASN A 101 -5.05 -0.79 -6.43
C ASN A 101 -6.40 -0.78 -5.66
N GLN A 102 -6.84 0.38 -5.12
CA GLN A 102 -8.10 0.56 -4.36
C GLN A 102 -8.40 -0.50 -3.27
N ASP A 103 -7.43 -1.32 -2.89
CA ASP A 103 -7.57 -2.47 -2.01
C ASP A 103 -7.45 -2.08 -0.51
N ILE A 104 -7.25 -0.80 -0.25
CA ILE A 104 -7.03 -0.25 1.09
C ILE A 104 -7.99 0.92 1.31
N SER A 105 -8.68 0.88 2.44
CA SER A 105 -9.54 1.96 2.89
C SER A 105 -8.72 3.26 3.08
N PRO A 106 -9.03 4.36 2.38
CA PRO A 106 -8.22 5.57 2.42
C PRO A 106 -8.02 6.15 3.82
N SER A 107 -9.04 6.06 4.68
CA SER A 107 -8.99 6.51 6.08
C SER A 107 -7.86 5.88 6.90
N ARG A 108 -7.44 4.65 6.57
CA ARG A 108 -6.35 3.95 7.27
C ARG A 108 -4.97 4.45 6.89
N VAL A 109 -4.84 5.08 5.71
CA VAL A 109 -3.55 5.54 5.17
C VAL A 109 -3.35 7.04 5.43
N LEU A 110 -4.43 7.83 5.40
CA LEU A 110 -4.37 9.29 5.59
C LEU A 110 -3.75 9.71 6.94
N GLY A 111 -3.93 8.92 8.00
CA GLY A 111 -3.35 9.20 9.32
C GLY A 111 -1.88 8.78 9.47
N LEU A 112 -1.33 8.03 8.52
CA LEU A 112 0.03 7.46 8.60
C LEU A 112 1.08 8.36 7.95
N TYR A 113 0.69 9.18 6.98
CA TYR A 113 1.60 10.08 6.28
C TYR A 113 0.90 11.36 5.83
N GLY A 114 1.27 12.49 6.45
CA GLY A 114 0.59 13.79 6.28
C GLY A 114 0.48 14.34 4.85
N PRO A 115 1.45 14.09 3.93
CA PRO A 115 1.32 14.53 2.53
C PRO A 115 0.29 13.76 1.70
N ILE A 116 -0.25 12.64 2.21
CA ILE A 116 -1.24 11.84 1.48
C ILE A 116 -2.59 12.55 1.52
N LYS A 117 -3.20 12.70 0.35
CA LYS A 117 -4.55 13.23 0.16
C LYS A 117 -5.40 12.24 -0.62
N LEU A 118 -6.70 12.38 -0.50
CA LEU A 118 -7.66 11.65 -1.33
C LEU A 118 -8.12 12.57 -2.46
N GLU A 119 -7.86 12.18 -3.71
CA GLU A 119 -8.30 12.90 -4.90
C GLU A 119 -8.95 11.91 -5.87
N GLY A 120 -10.18 12.18 -6.30
CA GLY A 120 -10.89 11.33 -7.25
C GLY A 120 -11.08 9.87 -6.81
N GLY A 121 -11.02 9.59 -5.50
CA GLY A 121 -11.10 8.23 -4.95
C GLY A 121 -9.75 7.51 -4.83
N TYR A 122 -8.65 8.13 -5.25
CA TYR A 122 -7.31 7.58 -5.14
C TYR A 122 -6.50 8.28 -4.04
N LEU A 123 -5.57 7.54 -3.44
CA LEU A 123 -4.57 8.11 -2.54
C LEU A 123 -3.48 8.75 -3.38
N VAL A 124 -3.19 10.02 -3.11
CA VAL A 124 -2.23 10.81 -3.88
C VAL A 124 -1.28 11.58 -2.99
N VAL A 125 -0.04 11.76 -3.46
CA VAL A 125 0.94 12.68 -2.88
C VAL A 125 1.42 13.60 -4.00
N ARG A 126 1.42 14.91 -3.75
CA ARG A 126 1.90 15.91 -4.70
C ARG A 126 3.22 16.49 -4.22
N VAL A 127 4.17 16.60 -5.14
CA VAL A 127 5.49 17.20 -4.94
C VAL A 127 5.64 18.32 -5.94
N ALA A 128 5.72 19.56 -5.48
CA ALA A 128 5.89 20.70 -6.36
C ALA A 128 7.29 20.69 -7.01
N ALA A 129 7.36 20.88 -8.32
CA ALA A 129 8.58 21.21 -9.03
C ALA A 129 8.77 22.73 -8.98
N GLN A 130 9.99 23.19 -8.69
CA GLN A 130 10.34 24.62 -8.67
C GLN A 130 10.36 25.21 -10.09
#